data_AF-A0A961LMD0-F1
#
_entry.id   AF-A0A961LMD0-F1
#
_cell.length_a   1.000
_cell.length_b   1.000
_cell.length_c   1.000
_cell.angle_alpha   90.00
_cell.angle_beta   90.00
_cell.angle_gamma   90.00
#
_symmetry.space_group_name_H-M   'P 1'
#
loop_
_entity.id
_entity.type
_entity.pdbx_description
1 polymer ?
#
loop_
_entity_poly.entity_id
_entity_poly.type
_entity_poly.pdbx_seq_one_letter_code
_entity_poly.pdbx_strand_id
1 'polypeptide(L)' 'MTDIRKGLQQGADGALRCFWQQGLEDYIHYHDHEWGRPVANDFRLFEKICLEGFQSGLSWL' A
#
# COMPACT_ATOMS: atom_id res chain seq x y z
N MET A 1 -27.16 -0.97 0.68
CA MET A 1 -26.24 0.07 0.16
C MET A 1 -24.82 -0.49 0.24
N THR A 2 -24.48 -1.42 -0.65
CA THR A 2 -23.14 -2.05 -0.66
C THR A 2 -22.79 -2.34 -2.11
N ASP A 3 -22.02 -1.46 -2.74
CA ASP A 3 -21.11 -1.88 -3.81
C ASP A 3 -20.01 -0.81 -3.99
N ILE A 4 -19.09 -0.76 -3.04
CA ILE A 4 -17.82 -0.06 -3.25
C ILE A 4 -16.86 -1.10 -3.80
N ARG A 5 -16.91 -1.29 -5.12
CA ARG A 5 -16.00 -2.04 -6.01
C ARG A 5 -15.08 -3.01 -5.25
N LYS A 6 -15.43 -4.30 -5.29
CA LYS A 6 -14.70 -5.45 -4.72
C LYS A 6 -13.19 -5.15 -4.48
N GLY A 7 -12.84 -4.82 -3.23
CA GLY A 7 -11.45 -4.54 -2.81
C GLY A 7 -11.12 -3.10 -2.42
N LEU A 8 -12.10 -2.19 -2.35
CA LEU A 8 -11.91 -0.84 -1.82
C LEU A 8 -12.58 -0.64 -0.46
N GLN A 9 -11.98 0.18 0.39
CA GLN A 9 -12.50 0.63 1.69
C GLN A 9 -12.48 2.17 1.77
N GLN A 10 -13.49 2.76 2.42
CA GLN A 10 -13.55 4.21 2.65
C GLN A 10 -12.89 4.58 3.99
N GLY A 11 -11.93 5.50 3.94
CA GLY A 11 -11.28 6.06 5.13
C GLY A 11 -12.11 7.13 5.83
N ALA A 12 -11.70 7.52 7.04
CA ALA A 12 -12.33 8.59 7.81
C ALA A 12 -12.22 9.97 7.14
N ASP A 13 -11.23 10.14 6.28
CA ASP A 13 -11.02 11.30 5.40
C ASP A 13 -11.92 11.28 4.15
N GLY A 14 -12.76 10.25 4.00
CA GLY A 14 -13.66 10.06 2.86
C GLY A 14 -12.99 9.45 1.63
N ALA A 15 -11.67 9.23 1.63
CA ALA A 15 -10.95 8.67 0.49
C ALA A 15 -11.16 7.17 0.35
N LEU A 16 -11.18 6.66 -0.88
CA LEU A 16 -11.28 5.23 -1.18
C LEU A 16 -9.89 4.65 -1.40
N ARG A 17 -9.51 3.66 -0.60
CA ARG A 17 -8.20 2.97 -0.66
C ARG A 17 -8.37 1.48 -0.87
N CYS A 18 -7.32 0.80 -1.33
CA CYS A 18 -7.32 -0.65 -1.40
C CYS A 18 -7.51 -1.27 -0.01
N PHE A 19 -8.21 -2.40 0.07
CA PHE A 19 -8.63 -3.00 1.35
C PHE A 19 -7.49 -3.40 2.29
N TRP A 20 -6.27 -3.58 1.78
CA TRP A 20 -5.13 -4.12 2.52
C TRP A 20 -4.52 -3.14 3.52
N GLN A 21 -4.84 -1.84 3.45
CA GLN A 21 -4.33 -0.82 4.38
C GLN A 21 -4.91 -0.93 5.81
N GLN A 22 -6.09 -1.54 5.96
CA GLN A 22 -6.75 -1.87 7.24
C GLN A 22 -6.94 -0.72 8.26
N GLY A 23 -6.85 0.54 7.83
CA GLY A 23 -6.97 1.72 8.69
C GLY A 23 -5.70 2.06 9.46
N LEU A 24 -4.59 1.37 9.21
CA LEU A 24 -3.32 1.60 9.89
C LEU A 24 -2.58 2.77 9.24
N GLU A 25 -2.17 3.75 10.05
CA GLU A 25 -1.58 5.02 9.58
C GLU A 25 -0.36 4.80 8.67
N ASP A 26 0.56 3.92 9.07
CA ASP A 26 1.76 3.60 8.29
C ASP A 26 1.41 2.96 6.93
N TYR A 27 0.41 2.08 6.89
CA TYR A 27 -0.06 1.51 5.63
C TYR A 27 -0.82 2.52 4.77
N ILE A 28 -1.58 3.44 5.35
CA ILE A 28 -2.25 4.50 4.62
C ILE A 28 -1.21 5.41 3.95
N HIS A 29 -0.19 5.83 4.70
CA HIS A 29 0.89 6.66 4.17
C HIS A 29 1.63 5.93 3.04
N TYR A 30 1.99 4.67 3.25
CA TYR A 30 2.63 3.83 2.23
C TYR A 30 1.77 3.66 0.98
N HIS A 31 0.47 3.37 1.15
CA HIS A 31 -0.49 3.23 0.06
C HIS A 31 -0.59 4.49 -0.79
N ASP A 32 -0.76 5.66 -0.15
CA ASP A 32 -1.07 6.90 -0.85
C ASP A 32 0.13 7.49 -1.58
N HIS A 33 1.33 7.34 -0.98
CA HIS A 33 2.53 8.05 -1.41
C HIS A 33 3.57 7.17 -2.11
N GLU A 34 3.54 5.85 -1.92
CA GLU A 34 4.59 4.96 -2.44
C GLU A 34 4.05 3.83 -3.31
N TRP A 35 2.99 3.15 -2.89
CA TRP A 35 2.51 1.96 -3.57
C TRP A 35 1.93 2.26 -4.95
N GLY A 36 2.40 1.56 -5.98
CA GLY A 36 1.96 1.74 -7.36
C GLY A 36 2.38 3.06 -8.02
N ARG A 37 3.21 3.87 -7.37
CA ARG A 37 3.79 5.09 -7.96
C ARG A 37 5.00 4.73 -8.83
N PRO A 38 5.13 5.29 -10.05
CA PRO A 38 6.31 5.04 -10.89
C PRO A 38 7.60 5.50 -10.22
N VAL A 39 8.62 4.65 -10.24
CA VAL A 39 9.97 4.95 -9.75
C VAL A 39 10.98 4.56 -10.83
N ALA A 40 11.88 5.49 -11.17
CA ALA A 40 12.93 5.29 -12.16
C ALA A 40 14.34 5.47 -11.58
N ASN A 41 14.46 5.60 -10.25
CA ASN A 41 15.74 5.71 -9.58
C ASN A 41 16.24 4.30 -9.19
N ASP A 42 17.41 3.92 -9.69
CA ASP A 42 17.96 2.57 -9.50
C ASP A 42 18.19 2.19 -8.05
N PHE A 43 18.66 3.12 -7.20
CA PHE A 43 18.84 2.86 -5.77
C PHE A 43 17.51 2.59 -5.07
N ARG A 44 16.47 3.36 -5.39
CA ARG A 44 15.12 3.15 -4.83
C ARG A 44 14.48 1.87 -5.34
N LEU A 45 14.71 1.52 -6.60
CA LEU A 45 14.25 0.24 -7.15
C LEU A 45 14.96 -0.95 -6.48
N PHE A 46 16.28 -0.87 -6.29
CA PHE A 46 17.06 -1.88 -5.57
C PHE A 46 16.60 -2.03 -4.11
N GLU A 47 16.35 -0.91 -3.42
CA GLU A 47 15.79 -0.90 -2.07
C GLU A 47 14.44 -1.65 -2.03
N LYS A 48 13.52 -1.32 -2.94
CA LYS A 48 12.19 -1.96 -2.98
C LYS A 48 12.29 -3.46 -3.24
N ILE A 49 13.06 -3.90 -4.24
CA ILE A 49 13.16 -5.34 -4.53
C ILE A 49 13.79 -6.14 -3.38
N CYS A 50 14.75 -5.56 -2.65
CA CYS A 50 15.29 -6.18 -1.45
C CYS A 50 14.22 -6.32 -0.36
N LEU A 51 13.46 -5.27 -0.08
CA LEU A 51 12.41 -5.28 0.95
C LEU A 51 11.31 -6.31 0.64
N GLU A 52 10.89 -6.43 -0.62
CA GLU A 52 9.95 -7.48 -1.05
C GLU A 52 10.49 -8.89 -0.77
N GLY A 53 11.79 -9.11 -0.96
CA GLY A 53 12.45 -10.38 -0.61
C GLY A 53 12.42 -10.66 0.89
N PHE A 54 12.72 -9.65 1.72
CA PHE A 54 12.70 -9.78 3.18
C PHE A 54 11.31 -10.10 3.74
N GLN A 55 10.23 -9.79 3.02
CA GLN A 55 8.85 -10.07 3.44
C GLN A 55 8.43 -11.54 3.24
N SER A 56 9.30 -12.41 2.73
CA SER A 56 8.98 -13.83 2.49
C SER A 56 8.48 -14.56 3.75
N GLY A 57 7.17 -14.82 3.81
CA GLY A 57 6.51 -15.50 4.93
C GLY A 57 6.08 -14.58 6.09
N LEU A 58 6.18 -13.26 5.92
CA LEU A 58 5.78 -12.24 6.91
C LEU A 58 4.65 -11.36 6.35
N SER A 59 4.05 -10.53 7.19
CA SER A 59 3.33 -9.33 6.72
C SER A 59 4.33 -8.21 6.40
N TRP A 60 3.89 -7.16 5.70
CA TRP A 60 4.75 -6.00 5.40
C TRP A 60 5.02 -5.13 6.63
N LEU A 61 4.06 -5.08 7.56
CA LEU A 61 4.10 -4.48 8.91
C LEU A 61 3.51 -5.48 9.91
#